data_AF-A0A0L6JHR9-F1
#
_entry.id   AF-A0A0L6JHR9-F1
#
_cell.length_a   1.000
_cell.length_b   1.000
_cell.length_c   1.000
_cell.angle_alpha   90.00
_cell.angle_beta   90.00
_cell.angle_gamma   90.00
#
_symmetry.space_group_name_H-M   'P 1'
#
loop_
_entity.id
_entity.type
_entity.pdbx_description
1 polymer ?
#
loop_
_entity_poly.entity_id
_entity_poly.type
_entity_poly.pdbx_seq_one_letter_code
_entity_poly.pdbx_strand_id
1 'polypeptide(L)'
;MAIKAEPAIEKSQKVLEYLGTNDEKRRYYKLREKAIHDEVTRITGAREEGLQQGLQQGLQQGKKKNSIEVAKKMLQDGMDDNMIEKYSGLSKSDK
;
A
#
# COMPACT_ATOMS: atom_id res chain seq x y z
N MET A 1 17.17 48.11 -38.19
CA MET A 1 17.89 48.72 -37.04
C MET A 1 17.30 48.15 -35.77
N ALA A 2 18.09 47.45 -34.96
CA ALA A 2 17.62 46.93 -33.69
C ALA A 2 17.33 48.13 -32.76
N ILE A 3 16.07 48.36 -32.45
CA ILE A 3 15.68 49.29 -31.39
C ILE A 3 16.23 48.67 -30.11
N LYS A 4 17.38 49.18 -29.63
CA LYS A 4 17.85 48.85 -28.28
C LYS A 4 16.71 49.23 -27.34
N ALA A 5 16.11 48.24 -26.69
CA ALA A 5 15.11 48.47 -25.66
C ALA A 5 15.67 49.49 -24.67
N GLU A 6 14.85 50.44 -24.22
CA GLU A 6 15.30 51.43 -23.25
C GLU A 6 15.92 50.70 -22.04
N PRO A 7 17.00 51.25 -21.44
CA PRO A 7 17.73 50.57 -20.36
C PRO A 7 16.85 50.11 -19.19
N ALA A 8 15.71 50.79 -18.97
CA ALA A 8 14.70 50.40 -18.00
C ALA A 8 13.96 49.11 -18.40
N ILE A 9 13.53 49.00 -19.67
CA ILE A 9 12.83 47.83 -20.21
C ILE A 9 13.76 46.61 -20.19
N GLU A 10 15.03 46.77 -20.59
CA GLU A 10 16.00 45.67 -20.56
C GLU A 10 16.26 45.17 -19.13
N LYS A 11 16.32 46.07 -18.14
CA LYS A 11 16.45 45.69 -16.72
C LYS A 11 15.22 44.94 -16.22
N SER A 12 14.02 45.43 -16.54
CA SER A 12 12.77 44.75 -16.17
C SER A 12 12.67 43.35 -16.78
N GLN A 13 13.08 43.18 -18.04
CA GLN A 13 13.11 41.87 -18.70
C GLN A 13 14.05 40.88 -18.00
N LYS A 14 15.27 41.32 -17.65
CA LYS A 14 16.23 40.48 -16.90
C LYS A 14 15.72 40.06 -15.53
N VAL A 15 15.03 40.96 -14.82
CA VAL A 15 14.42 40.65 -13.51
C VAL A 15 13.28 39.64 -13.67
N LEU A 16 12.43 39.80 -14.69
CA LEU A 16 11.35 38.85 -14.97
C LEU A 16 11.88 37.46 -15.34
N GLU A 17 12.93 37.39 -16.16
CA GLU A 17 13.58 36.13 -16.53
C GLU A 17 14.20 35.42 -15.30
N TYR A 18 14.86 36.18 -14.42
CA TYR A 18 15.41 35.66 -13.16
C TYR A 18 14.33 35.12 -12.22
N LEU A 19 13.23 35.86 -12.04
CA LEU A 19 12.10 35.44 -11.21
C LEU A 19 11.41 34.21 -11.80
N GLY A 20 11.15 34.19 -13.11
CA GLY A 20 10.59 33.04 -13.82
C GLY A 20 11.47 31.80 -13.69
N THR A 21 12.78 31.94 -13.83
CA THR A 21 13.74 30.86 -13.61
C THR A 21 13.67 30.28 -12.19
N ASN A 22 13.50 31.13 -11.18
CA ASN A 22 13.37 30.69 -9.78
C ASN A 22 12.03 29.99 -9.53
N ASP A 23 10.94 30.50 -10.11
CA ASP A 23 9.61 29.91 -9.97
C ASP A 23 9.50 28.57 -10.68
N GLU A 24 10.04 28.44 -11.89
CA GLU A 24 10.11 27.17 -12.63
C GLU A 24 10.95 26.13 -11.89
N LYS A 25 12.14 26.52 -11.39
CA LYS A 25 12.98 25.64 -10.57
C LYS A 25 12.23 25.18 -9.32
N ARG A 26 11.57 26.11 -8.61
CA ARG A 26 10.78 25.79 -7.43
C ARG A 26 9.64 24.82 -7.76
N ARG A 27 8.95 25.04 -8.88
CA ARG A 27 7.89 24.14 -9.36
C ARG A 27 8.44 22.76 -9.70
N TYR A 28 9.58 22.70 -10.39
CA TYR A 28 10.25 21.43 -10.70
C TYR A 28 10.63 20.66 -9.45
N TYR A 29 11.23 21.31 -8.45
CA TYR A 29 11.56 20.69 -7.16
C TYR A 29 10.31 20.18 -6.44
N LYS A 30 9.23 20.98 -6.38
CA LYS A 30 7.96 20.56 -5.77
C LYS A 30 7.35 19.35 -6.47
N LEU A 31 7.37 19.31 -7.81
CA LEU A 31 6.86 18.18 -8.57
C LEU A 31 7.68 16.91 -8.34
N ARG A 32 9.01 17.04 -8.29
CA ARG A 32 9.90 15.92 -7.97
C ARG A 32 9.68 15.41 -6.55
N GLU A 33 9.59 16.32 -5.59
CA GLU A 33 9.31 15.98 -4.19
C GLU A 33 7.95 15.29 -4.05
N LYS A 34 6.92 15.81 -4.71
CA LYS A 34 5.60 15.18 -4.76
C LYS A 34 5.68 13.77 -5.35
N ALA A 35 6.34 13.60 -6.49
CA ALA A 35 6.49 12.29 -7.12
C ALA A 35 7.16 11.28 -6.16
N ILE A 36 8.24 11.69 -5.48
CA ILE A 36 8.92 10.84 -4.49
C ILE A 36 7.96 10.45 -3.35
N HIS A 37 7.19 11.39 -2.81
CA HIS A 37 6.21 11.10 -1.76
C HIS A 37 5.12 10.16 -2.25
N ASP A 38 4.55 10.40 -3.44
CA ASP A 38 3.53 9.54 -4.04
C ASP A 38 4.07 8.11 -4.24
N GLU A 39 5.33 7.94 -4.66
CA GLU A 39 5.98 6.64 -4.79
C GLU A 39 6.19 5.95 -3.44
N VAL A 40 6.66 6.69 -2.44
CA VAL A 40 6.87 6.18 -1.08
C VAL A 40 5.53 5.71 -0.51
N THR A 41 4.49 6.55 -0.57
CA THR A 41 3.14 6.21 -0.08
C THR A 41 2.58 4.99 -0.80
N ARG A 42 2.77 4.88 -2.12
CA ARG A 42 2.35 3.71 -2.90
C ARG A 42 3.02 2.43 -2.40
N ILE A 43 4.34 2.47 -2.18
CA ILE A 43 5.11 1.29 -1.74
C ILE A 43 4.75 0.92 -0.30
N THR A 44 4.66 1.90 0.61
CA THR A 44 4.33 1.64 2.01
C THR A 44 2.91 1.08 2.13
N GLY A 45 1.94 1.68 1.45
CA GLY A 45 0.56 1.21 1.42
C GLY A 45 0.46 -0.23 0.90
N ALA A 46 1.09 -0.52 -0.24
CA ALA A 46 1.09 -1.87 -0.80
C ALA A 46 1.73 -2.91 0.14
N ARG A 47 2.80 -2.54 0.85
CA ARG A 47 3.46 -3.43 1.81
C ARG A 47 2.59 -3.69 3.04
N GLU A 48 1.94 -2.66 3.57
CA GLU A 48 1.03 -2.78 4.72
C GLU A 48 -0.19 -3.63 4.38
N GLU A 49 -0.82 -3.37 3.24
CA GLU A 49 -1.94 -4.16 2.73
C GLU A 49 -1.54 -5.63 2.53
N GLY A 50 -0.39 -5.88 1.88
CA GLY A 50 0.11 -7.23 1.66
C GLY A 50 0.40 -7.97 2.98
N LEU A 51 0.98 -7.29 3.97
CA LEU A 51 1.21 -7.87 5.29
C LEU A 51 -0.10 -8.20 6.01
N GLN A 52 -1.06 -7.28 6.00
CA GLN A 52 -2.36 -7.47 6.64
C GLN A 52 -3.12 -8.63 6.00
N GLN A 53 -3.17 -8.69 4.66
CA GLN A 53 -3.79 -9.80 3.94
C GLN A 53 -3.09 -11.12 4.25
N GLY A 54 -1.76 -11.16 4.22
CA GLY A 54 -0.98 -12.35 4.55
C GLY A 54 -1.23 -12.85 5.96
N LEU A 55 -1.32 -11.94 6.94
CA LEU A 55 -1.61 -12.28 8.34
C LEU A 55 -3.04 -12.82 8.51
N GLN A 56 -4.02 -12.18 7.87
CA GLN A 56 -5.41 -12.64 7.90
C GLN A 56 -5.57 -14.02 7.27
N GLN A 57 -4.98 -14.23 6.09
CA GLN A 57 -4.99 -15.53 5.42
C GLN A 57 -4.27 -16.59 6.25
N GLY A 58 -3.10 -16.28 6.80
CA GLY A 58 -2.35 -17.17 7.67
C GLY A 58 -3.13 -17.58 8.92
N LEU A 59 -3.80 -16.64 9.58
CA LEU A 59 -4.64 -16.91 10.75
C LEU A 59 -5.83 -17.80 10.39
N GLN A 60 -6.50 -17.53 9.26
CA GLN A 60 -7.64 -18.33 8.81
C GLN A 60 -7.23 -19.76 8.44
N GLN A 61 -6.13 -19.91 7.69
CA GLN A 61 -5.57 -21.22 7.36
C GLN A 61 -5.13 -21.98 8.60
N GLY A 62 -4.47 -21.30 9.55
CA GLY A 62 -4.04 -21.88 10.82
C GLY A 62 -5.22 -22.38 11.66
N LYS A 63 -6.28 -21.56 11.80
CA LYS A 63 -7.52 -21.96 12.47
C LYS A 63 -8.16 -23.17 11.81
N LYS A 64 -8.30 -23.18 10.48
CA LYS A 64 -8.87 -24.32 9.75
C LYS A 64 -8.04 -25.59 9.92
N LYS A 65 -6.72 -25.51 9.79
CA LYS A 65 -5.80 -26.65 10.01
C LYS A 65 -5.93 -27.20 11.43
N ASN A 66 -5.95 -26.32 12.42
CA ASN A 66 -6.12 -26.72 13.83
C ASN A 66 -7.48 -27.39 14.06
N SER A 67 -8.58 -26.84 13.55
CA SER A 67 -9.90 -27.48 13.64
C SER A 67 -9.90 -28.88 13.01
N ILE A 68 -9.25 -29.06 11.86
CA ILE A 68 -9.16 -30.36 11.18
C ILE A 68 -8.33 -31.34 12.01
N GLU A 69 -7.20 -30.90 12.57
CA GLU A 69 -6.35 -31.74 13.41
C GLU A 69 -7.08 -32.19 14.69
N VAL A 70 -7.79 -31.27 15.34
CA VAL A 70 -8.63 -31.57 16.51
C VAL A 70 -9.73 -32.57 16.14
N ALA A 71 -10.44 -32.36 15.02
CA ALA A 71 -11.47 -33.28 14.57
C ALA A 71 -10.93 -34.69 14.25
N LYS A 72 -9.72 -34.78 13.67
CA LYS A 72 -9.04 -36.06 13.43
C LYS A 72 -8.70 -36.79 14.72
N LYS A 73 -8.19 -36.08 15.73
CA LYS A 73 -7.90 -36.65 17.06
C LYS A 73 -9.19 -37.14 17.73
N MET A 74 -10.26 -36.35 17.70
CA MET A 74 -11.56 -36.75 18.24
C MET A 74 -12.14 -38.00 17.56
N LEU A 75 -11.96 -38.14 16.23
CA LEU A 75 -12.35 -39.35 15.50
C LEU A 75 -11.52 -40.57 15.94
N GLN A 76 -10.22 -40.40 16.14
CA GLN A 76 -9.34 -41.47 16.64
C GLN A 76 -9.72 -41.94 18.04
N ASP A 77 -10.20 -41.00 18.87
CA ASP A 77 -10.70 -41.28 20.22
C ASP A 77 -12.13 -41.88 20.22
N GLY A 78 -12.74 -42.09 19.05
CA GLY A 78 -14.05 -42.71 18.92
C GLY A 78 -15.24 -41.80 19.26
N MET A 79 -15.05 -40.47 19.23
CA MET A 79 -16.17 -39.54 19.42
C MET A 79 -17.16 -39.59 18.26
N ASP A 80 -18.45 -39.43 18.58
CA ASP A 80 -19.52 -39.39 17.60
C ASP A 80 -19.42 -38.17 16.67
N ASP A 81 -19.76 -38.35 15.40
CA ASP A 81 -19.72 -37.32 14.36
C ASP A 81 -20.44 -36.02 14.76
N ASN A 82 -21.60 -36.13 15.43
CA ASN A 82 -22.39 -34.96 15.83
C ASN A 82 -21.66 -34.11 16.88
N MET A 83 -20.92 -34.76 17.80
CA MET A 83 -20.11 -34.05 18.79
C MET A 83 -18.93 -33.36 18.11
N ILE A 84 -18.26 -34.02 17.17
CA ILE A 84 -17.12 -33.45 16.47
C ILE A 84 -17.55 -32.23 15.66
N GLU A 85 -18.68 -32.31 14.95
CA GLU A 85 -19.23 -31.17 14.21
C GLU A 85 -19.55 -29.99 15.13
N LYS A 86 -20.16 -30.25 16.29
CA LYS A 86 -20.48 -29.22 17.30
C LYS A 86 -19.25 -28.50 17.86
N TYR A 87 -18.15 -29.21 18.12
CA TYR A 87 -16.96 -28.61 18.77
C TYR A 87 -15.89 -28.12 17.81
N SER A 88 -15.73 -28.76 16.65
CA SER A 88 -14.73 -28.34 15.64
C SER A 88 -15.27 -27.31 14.65
N GLY A 89 -16.60 -27.19 14.54
CA GLY A 89 -17.28 -26.36 13.53
C GLY A 89 -17.09 -26.86 12.09
N LEU A 90 -16.66 -28.12 11.92
CA LEU A 90 -16.41 -28.75 10.62
C LEU A 90 -17.55 -29.70 10.27
N SER A 91 -18.06 -29.58 9.05
CA SER A 91 -19.05 -30.50 8.50
C SER A 91 -18.40 -31.78 7.95
N LYS A 92 -19.20 -32.80 7.63
CA LYS A 92 -18.70 -34.05 7.02
C LYS A 92 -17.96 -33.84 5.69
N SER A 93 -18.22 -32.75 4.96
CA SER A 93 -17.52 -32.40 3.72
C SER A 93 -16.17 -31.68 3.94
N ASP A 94 -15.88 -31.24 5.16
CA ASP A 94 -14.66 -30.48 5.48
C ASP A 94 -13.51 -31.36 6.03
N LYS A 95 -13.81 -32.62 6.38
CA LYS A 95 -12.86 -33.61 6.93
C LYS A 95 -12.22 -34.43 5.81
#